data_AF-A0A8K0P0R3-F1
#
_entry.id   AF-A0A8K0P0R3-F1
#
_cell.length_a   1.000
_cell.length_b   1.000
_cell.length_c   1.000
_cell.angle_alpha   90.00
_cell.angle_beta   90.00
_cell.angle_gamma   90.00
#
_symmetry.space_group_name_H-M   'P 1'
#
loop_
_entity.id
_entity.type
_entity.pdbx_description
1 polymer ?
#
loop_
_entity_poly.entity_id
_entity_poly.type
_entity_poly.pdbx_seq_one_letter_code
_entity_poly.pdbx_strand_id
1 'polypeptide(L)'
;METCHAASKSLFDSLNEIYESNWSGHELLYVQAQNIEMLWHDFGHKLADQVLVPLNSYQSQFPEMRKKIEKRGRKLVDYDSQRHNFQSIQSNPKKRDDIKVAKSKEMLEEAKRTYEVLNSELHDELPALYDSRVLFLVTNLQTLFSAEQVFHTETSKVYSELEAIVDKLASDCQRGAYTAKKPPTSPKKSPTTANST
;
A
#
# COMPACT_ATOMS: atom_id res chain seq x y z
N MET A 1 4.46 5.97 -3.17
CA MET A 1 5.37 4.96 -3.74
C MET A 1 5.56 5.17 -5.23
N GLU A 2 4.48 5.18 -6.02
CA GLU A 2 4.55 5.37 -7.48
C GLU A 2 5.33 6.62 -7.92
N THR A 3 5.16 7.74 -7.21
CA THR A 3 5.90 8.98 -7.48
C THR A 3 7.39 8.87 -7.22
N CYS A 4 7.80 8.16 -6.17
CA CYS A 4 9.21 7.94 -5.85
C CYS A 4 9.85 6.95 -6.82
N HIS A 5 9.14 5.87 -7.16
CA HIS A 5 9.57 4.92 -8.19
C HIS A 5 9.74 5.62 -9.55
N ALA A 6 8.76 6.41 -9.98
CA ALA A 6 8.84 7.15 -11.25
C ALA A 6 10.01 8.15 -11.28
N ALA A 7 10.24 8.86 -10.18
CA ALA A 7 11.38 9.76 -10.05
C ALA A 7 12.72 9.00 -10.11
N SER A 8 12.82 7.86 -9.40
CA SER A 8 13.99 6.98 -9.45
C SER A 8 14.26 6.50 -10.88
N LYS A 9 13.22 6.02 -11.57
CA LYS A 9 13.33 5.55 -12.95
C LYS A 9 13.82 6.66 -13.89
N SER A 10 13.18 7.84 -13.85
CA SER A 10 13.59 8.97 -14.69
C SER A 10 15.04 9.38 -14.46
N LEU A 11 15.55 9.30 -13.22
CA LEU A 11 16.94 9.58 -12.90
C LEU A 11 17.88 8.54 -13.55
N PHE A 12 17.57 7.25 -13.41
CA PHE A 12 18.39 6.18 -13.99
C PHE A 12 18.33 6.16 -15.52
N ASP A 13 17.20 6.50 -16.12
CA ASP A 13 17.08 6.68 -17.57
C ASP A 13 18.03 7.78 -18.05
N SER A 14 18.02 8.96 -17.39
CA SER A 14 18.96 10.03 -17.70
C SER A 14 20.43 9.63 -17.47
N LEU A 15 20.71 8.86 -16.41
CA LEU A 15 22.07 8.38 -16.14
C LEU A 15 22.57 7.44 -17.25
N ASN A 16 21.72 6.52 -17.70
CA ASN A 16 22.02 5.60 -18.80
C ASN A 16 22.27 6.34 -20.12
N GLU A 17 21.56 7.45 -20.37
CA GLU A 17 21.77 8.26 -21.58
C GLU A 17 23.12 9.00 -21.58
N ILE A 18 23.55 9.52 -20.42
CA ILE A 18 24.79 10.31 -20.33
C ILE A 18 26.04 9.46 -20.09
N TYR A 19 25.90 8.23 -19.59
CA TYR A 19 27.03 7.36 -19.29
C TYR A 19 27.51 6.67 -20.58
N GLU A 20 28.59 7.18 -21.17
CA GLU A 20 29.06 6.74 -22.48
C GLU A 20 29.47 5.26 -22.51
N SER A 21 29.27 4.59 -23.66
CA SER A 21 29.54 3.16 -23.83
C SER A 21 31.02 2.77 -23.76
N ASN A 22 31.93 3.73 -23.98
CA ASN A 22 33.36 3.56 -23.83
C ASN A 22 33.84 3.68 -22.37
N TRP A 23 33.00 4.15 -21.45
CA TRP A 23 33.36 4.31 -20.04
C TRP A 23 33.32 2.96 -19.30
N SER A 24 34.22 2.81 -18.34
CA SER A 24 34.29 1.60 -17.54
C SER A 24 32.98 1.36 -16.80
N GLY A 25 32.42 0.16 -16.90
CA GLY A 25 31.22 -0.22 -16.14
C GLY A 25 29.89 0.25 -16.75
N HIS A 26 29.86 0.72 -17.99
CA HIS A 26 28.62 1.09 -18.69
C HIS A 26 27.54 -0.01 -18.63
N GLU A 27 27.88 -1.25 -19.02
CA GLU A 27 26.93 -2.38 -18.97
C GLU A 27 26.50 -2.71 -17.53
N LEU A 28 27.41 -2.62 -16.57
CA LEU A 28 27.10 -2.90 -15.17
C LEU A 28 26.14 -1.86 -14.58
N LEU A 29 26.33 -0.58 -14.92
CA LEU A 29 25.43 0.50 -14.50
C LEU A 29 24.02 0.29 -15.06
N TYR A 30 23.92 -0.10 -16.33
CA TYR A 30 22.63 -0.43 -16.95
C TYR A 30 21.93 -1.58 -16.23
N VAL A 31 22.66 -2.66 -15.89
CA VAL A 31 22.13 -3.79 -15.11
C VAL A 31 21.66 -3.33 -13.73
N GLN A 32 22.41 -2.46 -13.05
CA GLN A 32 22.00 -1.95 -11.74
C GLN A 32 20.74 -1.07 -11.80
N ALA A 33 20.59 -0.27 -12.87
CA ALA A 33 19.36 0.49 -13.11
C ALA A 33 18.14 -0.45 -13.23
N GLN A 34 18.28 -1.55 -13.97
CA GLN A 34 17.23 -2.57 -14.09
C GLN A 34 16.93 -3.27 -12.76
N ASN A 35 17.96 -3.58 -11.96
CA ASN A 35 17.80 -4.18 -10.64
C ASN A 35 16.98 -3.27 -9.71
N ILE A 36 17.25 -1.95 -9.70
CA ILE A 36 16.46 -1.00 -8.91
C ILE A 36 15.00 -0.97 -9.37
N GLU A 37 14.73 -0.97 -10.68
CA GLU A 37 13.36 -1.01 -11.20
C GLU A 37 12.61 -2.28 -10.77
N MET A 38 13.27 -3.45 -10.85
CA MET A 38 12.68 -4.71 -10.38
C MET A 38 12.38 -4.68 -8.88
N LEU A 39 13.31 -4.19 -8.06
CA LEU A 39 13.10 -4.07 -6.61
C LEU A 39 11.90 -3.18 -6.27
N TRP A 40 11.73 -2.05 -6.98
CA TRP A 40 10.56 -1.18 -6.80
C TRP A 40 9.26 -1.86 -7.20
N HIS A 41 9.25 -2.60 -8.31
CA HIS A 41 8.08 -3.35 -8.75
C HIS A 41 7.68 -4.41 -7.73
N ASP A 42 8.63 -5.23 -7.27
CA ASP A 42 8.38 -6.29 -6.30
C ASP A 42 7.90 -5.74 -4.96
N PHE A 43 8.51 -4.65 -4.49
CA PHE A 43 8.09 -3.98 -3.27
C PHE A 43 6.66 -3.42 -3.40
N GLY A 44 6.35 -2.76 -4.51
CA GLY A 44 5.02 -2.22 -4.76
C GLY A 44 3.95 -3.30 -4.87
N HIS A 45 4.24 -4.39 -5.59
CA HIS A 45 3.35 -5.53 -5.67
C HIS A 45 3.10 -6.15 -4.29
N LYS A 46 4.16 -6.32 -3.49
CA LYS A 46 4.05 -6.89 -2.14
C LYS A 46 3.25 -6.01 -1.19
N LEU A 47 3.41 -4.68 -1.23
CA LEU A 47 2.58 -3.79 -0.42
C LEU A 47 1.11 -3.80 -0.87
N ALA A 48 0.85 -3.80 -2.18
CA ALA A 48 -0.51 -3.82 -2.70
C ALA A 48 -1.24 -5.12 -2.31
N ASP A 49 -0.62 -6.26 -2.54
CA ASP A 49 -1.27 -7.57 -2.35
C ASP A 49 -1.23 -8.04 -0.90
N GLN A 50 -0.08 -7.96 -0.23
CA GLN A 50 0.11 -8.61 1.07
C GLN A 50 -0.11 -7.68 2.27
N VAL A 51 -0.22 -6.37 2.06
CA VAL A 51 -0.48 -5.40 3.14
C VAL A 51 -1.81 -4.67 2.92
N LEU A 52 -2.03 -4.12 1.73
CA LEU A 52 -3.20 -3.30 1.47
C LEU A 52 -4.49 -4.12 1.32
N VAL A 53 -4.46 -5.28 0.63
CA VAL A 53 -5.65 -6.14 0.52
C VAL A 53 -6.13 -6.63 1.90
N PRO A 54 -5.29 -7.22 2.78
CA PRO A 54 -5.72 -7.60 4.13
C PRO A 54 -6.26 -6.43 4.95
N LEU A 55 -5.64 -5.25 4.83
CA LEU A 55 -6.12 -4.04 5.50
C LEU A 55 -7.53 -3.63 5.01
N ASN A 56 -7.77 -3.64 3.71
CA ASN A 56 -9.08 -3.35 3.14
C ASN A 56 -10.13 -4.37 3.59
N SER A 57 -9.79 -5.66 3.62
CA SER A 57 -10.66 -6.73 4.11
C SER A 57 -10.97 -6.63 5.60
N TYR A 58 -10.03 -6.15 6.41
CA TYR A 58 -10.29 -5.86 7.82
C TYR A 58 -11.21 -4.64 7.98
N GLN A 59 -10.94 -3.57 7.21
CA GLN A 59 -11.73 -2.33 7.24
C GLN A 59 -13.17 -2.52 6.75
N SER A 60 -13.42 -3.42 5.80
CA SER A 60 -14.75 -3.67 5.24
C SER A 60 -15.75 -4.25 6.26
N GLN A 61 -15.26 -4.84 7.35
CA GLN A 61 -16.11 -5.40 8.42
C GLN A 61 -16.82 -4.30 9.23
N PHE A 62 -16.22 -3.11 9.35
CA PHE A 62 -16.75 -2.06 10.22
C PHE A 62 -18.05 -1.43 9.69
N PRO A 63 -18.20 -1.09 8.39
CA PRO A 63 -19.49 -0.62 7.85
C PRO A 63 -20.63 -1.62 8.06
N GLU A 64 -20.38 -2.91 7.88
CA GLU A 64 -21.37 -3.96 8.07
C GLU A 64 -21.77 -4.08 9.55
N MET A 65 -20.78 -4.07 10.44
CA MET A 65 -21.01 -4.07 11.89
C MET A 65 -21.84 -2.86 12.33
N ARG A 66 -21.53 -1.65 11.83
CA ARG A 66 -22.31 -0.43 12.10
C ARG A 66 -23.76 -0.58 11.66
N LYS A 67 -24.01 -1.08 10.44
CA LYS A 67 -25.38 -1.33 9.95
C LYS A 67 -26.14 -2.32 10.85
N LYS A 68 -25.45 -3.35 11.36
CA LYS A 68 -26.03 -4.34 12.28
C LYS A 68 -26.39 -3.72 13.63
N ILE A 69 -25.52 -2.88 14.21
CA ILE A 69 -25.79 -2.10 15.43
C ILE A 69 -27.01 -1.20 15.24
N GLU A 70 -27.07 -0.44 14.14
CA GLU A 70 -28.21 0.44 13.84
C GLU A 70 -29.52 -0.36 13.69
N LYS A 71 -29.46 -1.51 13.02
CA LYS A 71 -30.61 -2.41 12.85
C LYS A 71 -31.09 -2.93 14.21
N ARG A 72 -30.18 -3.35 15.10
CA ARG A 72 -30.50 -3.74 16.49
C ARG A 72 -31.18 -2.58 17.22
N GLY A 73 -30.65 -1.36 17.09
CA GLY A 73 -31.24 -0.15 17.68
C GLY A 73 -32.69 0.08 17.24
N ARG A 74 -32.97 0.00 15.93
CA ARG A 74 -34.34 0.09 15.41
C ARG A 74 -35.25 -1.02 15.95
N LYS A 75 -34.75 -2.25 16.04
CA LYS A 75 -35.52 -3.40 16.55
C LYS A 75 -35.80 -3.37 18.05
N LEU A 76 -34.94 -2.73 18.83
CA LEU A 76 -35.23 -2.44 20.23
C LEU A 76 -36.44 -1.50 20.38
N VAL A 77 -36.47 -0.42 19.58
CA VAL A 77 -37.60 0.52 19.57
C VAL A 77 -38.91 -0.16 19.15
N ASP A 78 -38.87 -0.99 18.09
CA ASP A 78 -40.03 -1.78 17.65
C ASP A 78 -40.53 -2.69 18.79
N TYR A 79 -39.62 -3.40 19.47
CA TYR A 79 -39.94 -4.28 20.59
C TYR A 79 -40.57 -3.54 21.77
N ASP A 80 -39.99 -2.42 22.19
CA ASP A 80 -40.51 -1.59 23.29
C ASP A 80 -41.91 -1.05 22.97
N SER A 81 -42.14 -0.65 21.71
CA SER A 81 -43.44 -0.20 21.23
C SER A 81 -44.50 -1.30 21.31
N GLN A 82 -44.21 -2.52 20.84
CA GLN A 82 -45.13 -3.64 20.94
C GLN A 82 -45.38 -4.06 22.40
N ARG A 83 -44.35 -3.98 23.25
CA ARG A 83 -44.47 -4.29 24.68
C ARG A 83 -45.43 -3.32 25.36
N HIS A 84 -45.29 -2.03 25.10
CA HIS A 84 -46.20 -1.01 25.63
C HIS A 84 -47.63 -1.18 25.09
N ASN A 85 -47.79 -1.46 23.80
CA ASN A 85 -49.10 -1.72 23.20
C ASN A 85 -49.81 -2.93 23.85
N PHE A 86 -49.10 -4.05 24.03
CA PHE A 86 -49.64 -5.24 24.69
C PHE A 86 -50.04 -4.95 26.14
N GLN A 87 -49.20 -4.25 26.90
CA GLN A 87 -49.52 -3.84 28.28
C GLN A 87 -50.76 -2.94 28.36
N SER A 88 -50.92 -2.02 27.41
CA SER A 88 -52.09 -1.14 27.33
C SER A 88 -53.39 -1.92 27.04
N ILE A 89 -53.34 -2.91 26.14
CA ILE A 89 -54.49 -3.76 25.80
C ILE A 89 -54.85 -4.68 26.97
N GLN A 90 -53.85 -5.25 27.65
CA GLN A 90 -54.07 -6.16 28.78
C GLN A 90 -54.60 -5.46 30.03
N SER A 91 -54.13 -4.24 30.32
CA SER A 91 -54.52 -3.47 31.51
C SER A 91 -55.90 -2.82 31.42
N ASN A 92 -56.48 -2.68 30.22
CA ASN A 92 -57.77 -2.02 30.02
C ASN A 92 -58.90 -3.03 29.77
N PRO A 93 -59.80 -3.27 30.76
CA PRO A 93 -60.89 -4.24 30.63
C PRO A 93 -61.83 -3.97 29.45
N LYS A 94 -61.97 -2.69 29.03
CA LYS A 94 -62.81 -2.29 27.89
C LYS A 94 -62.18 -2.60 26.53
N LYS A 95 -60.86 -2.84 26.47
CA LYS A 95 -60.12 -3.20 25.24
C LYS A 95 -59.73 -4.68 25.19
N ARG A 96 -60.11 -5.46 26.22
CA ARG A 96 -59.74 -6.86 26.40
C ARG A 96 -60.63 -7.79 25.57
N ASP A 97 -60.42 -7.70 24.27
CA ASP A 97 -60.95 -8.61 23.26
C ASP A 97 -59.91 -9.72 23.04
N ASP A 98 -60.30 -10.98 23.25
CA ASP A 98 -59.38 -12.13 23.22
C ASP A 98 -58.63 -12.24 21.88
N ILE A 99 -59.26 -11.87 20.78
CA ILE A 99 -58.63 -11.89 19.45
C ILE A 99 -57.55 -10.80 19.36
N LYS A 100 -57.82 -9.59 19.88
CA LYS A 100 -56.85 -8.49 19.88
C LYS A 100 -55.68 -8.75 20.83
N VAL A 101 -55.95 -9.37 21.98
CA VAL A 101 -54.92 -9.78 22.94
C VAL A 101 -54.01 -10.83 22.30
N ALA A 102 -54.56 -11.85 21.65
CA ALA A 102 -53.78 -12.88 20.98
C ALA A 102 -52.88 -12.29 19.88
N LYS A 103 -53.44 -11.45 19.00
CA LYS A 103 -52.68 -10.79 17.93
C LYS A 103 -51.57 -9.88 18.46
N SER A 104 -51.87 -9.07 19.48
CA SER A 104 -50.85 -8.19 20.08
C SER A 104 -49.74 -8.97 20.78
N LYS A 105 -50.05 -10.15 21.34
CA LYS A 105 -49.04 -11.05 21.92
C LYS A 105 -48.13 -11.64 20.84
N GLU A 106 -48.70 -12.10 19.73
CA GLU A 106 -47.92 -12.63 18.60
C GLU A 106 -46.94 -11.58 18.04
N MET A 107 -47.42 -10.35 17.80
CA MET A 107 -46.56 -9.25 17.34
C MET A 107 -45.45 -8.89 18.34
N LEU A 108 -45.74 -8.97 19.65
CA LEU A 108 -44.74 -8.76 20.70
C LEU A 108 -43.65 -9.84 20.67
N GLU A 109 -44.04 -11.11 20.60
CA GLU A 109 -43.09 -12.22 20.56
C GLU A 109 -42.24 -12.18 19.28
N GLU A 110 -42.81 -11.81 18.13
CA GLU A 110 -42.06 -11.64 16.88
C GLU A 110 -41.03 -10.51 16.97
N ALA A 111 -41.43 -9.34 17.49
CA ALA A 111 -40.54 -8.20 17.68
C ALA A 111 -39.41 -8.54 18.67
N LYS A 112 -39.76 -9.21 19.79
CA LYS A 112 -38.81 -9.69 20.80
C LYS A 112 -37.78 -10.63 20.18
N ARG A 113 -38.24 -11.68 19.49
CA ARG A 113 -37.37 -12.68 18.84
C ARG A 113 -36.39 -12.02 17.88
N THR A 114 -36.88 -11.10 17.03
CA THR A 114 -36.04 -10.40 16.04
C THR A 114 -34.98 -9.54 16.72
N TYR A 115 -35.34 -8.83 17.79
CA TYR A 115 -34.38 -8.05 18.57
C TYR A 115 -33.36 -8.94 19.29
N GLU A 116 -33.80 -10.01 19.96
CA GLU A 116 -32.93 -10.88 20.76
C GLU A 116 -31.88 -11.59 19.90
N VAL A 117 -32.24 -12.04 18.70
CA VAL A 117 -31.28 -12.63 17.75
C VAL A 117 -30.18 -11.62 17.41
N LEU A 118 -30.53 -10.42 16.94
CA LEU A 118 -29.55 -9.38 16.61
C LEU A 118 -28.73 -8.95 17.83
N ASN A 119 -29.36 -8.88 19.00
CA ASN A 119 -28.70 -8.51 20.23
C ASN A 119 -27.67 -9.56 20.66
N SER A 120 -28.03 -10.84 20.62
CA SER A 120 -27.13 -11.94 20.96
C SER A 120 -25.94 -11.97 20.01
N GLU A 121 -26.18 -11.95 18.70
CA GLU A 121 -25.12 -11.94 17.69
C GLU A 121 -24.14 -10.78 17.91
N LEU A 122 -24.63 -9.58 18.21
CA LEU A 122 -23.77 -8.43 18.49
C LEU A 122 -22.99 -8.54 19.81
N HIS A 123 -23.53 -9.21 20.83
CA HIS A 123 -22.80 -9.47 22.08
C HIS A 123 -21.64 -10.44 21.86
N ASP A 124 -21.74 -11.32 20.88
CA ASP A 124 -20.66 -12.26 20.54
C ASP A 124 -19.66 -11.64 19.54
N GLU A 125 -20.16 -11.00 18.48
CA GLU A 125 -19.34 -10.49 17.38
C GLU A 125 -18.54 -9.22 17.74
N LEU A 126 -19.09 -8.29 18.55
CA LEU A 126 -18.40 -7.05 18.86
C LEU A 126 -17.11 -7.27 19.69
N PRO A 127 -17.13 -8.08 20.77
CA PRO A 127 -15.91 -8.42 21.47
C PRO A 127 -14.91 -9.18 20.59
N ALA A 128 -15.39 -10.15 19.80
CA ALA A 128 -14.54 -10.91 18.88
C ALA A 128 -13.84 -10.00 17.86
N LEU A 129 -14.57 -9.07 17.26
CA LEU A 129 -14.01 -8.07 16.33
C LEU A 129 -13.00 -7.17 17.05
N TYR A 130 -13.30 -6.72 18.27
CA TYR A 130 -12.38 -5.90 19.05
C TYR A 130 -11.08 -6.67 19.34
N ASP A 131 -11.15 -7.91 19.80
CA ASP A 131 -9.97 -8.71 20.15
C ASP A 131 -9.12 -9.05 18.92
N SER A 132 -9.74 -9.25 17.76
CA SER A 132 -9.03 -9.51 16.50
C SER A 132 -8.06 -8.38 16.09
N ARG A 133 -8.26 -7.15 16.58
CA ARG A 133 -7.46 -5.96 16.22
C ARG A 133 -5.96 -6.18 16.42
N VAL A 134 -5.58 -6.85 17.50
CA VAL A 134 -4.18 -7.01 17.89
C VAL A 134 -3.49 -7.96 16.92
N LEU A 135 -4.08 -9.14 16.71
CA LEU A 135 -3.54 -10.15 15.78
C LEU A 135 -3.46 -9.60 14.35
N PHE A 136 -4.50 -8.90 13.91
CA PHE A 136 -4.52 -8.24 12.61
C PHE A 136 -3.36 -7.23 12.47
N LEU A 137 -3.22 -6.29 13.41
CA LEU A 137 -2.16 -5.28 13.35
C LEU A 137 -0.77 -5.91 13.39
N VAL A 138 -0.55 -6.91 14.25
CA VAL A 138 0.73 -7.63 14.33
C VAL A 138 1.07 -8.25 12.99
N THR A 139 0.14 -9.00 12.39
CA THR A 139 0.37 -9.72 11.13
C THR A 139 0.63 -8.73 9.99
N ASN A 140 -0.20 -7.69 9.88
CA ASN A 140 -0.10 -6.73 8.79
C ASN A 140 1.18 -5.88 8.87
N LEU A 141 1.54 -5.43 10.08
CA LEU A 141 2.77 -4.67 10.30
C LEU A 141 4.03 -5.53 10.15
N GLN A 142 4.00 -6.80 10.57
CA GLN A 142 5.11 -7.72 10.30
C GLN A 142 5.36 -7.90 8.81
N THR A 143 4.31 -8.09 8.01
CA THR A 143 4.42 -8.19 6.55
C THR A 143 4.97 -6.90 5.94
N LEU A 144 4.45 -5.74 6.37
CA LEU A 144 4.93 -4.43 5.93
C LEU A 144 6.42 -4.25 6.25
N PHE A 145 6.82 -4.43 7.50
CA PHE A 145 8.21 -4.22 7.92
C PHE A 145 9.16 -5.23 7.29
N SER A 146 8.73 -6.46 7.06
CA SER A 146 9.53 -7.44 6.32
C SER A 146 9.73 -7.02 4.86
N ALA A 147 8.69 -6.50 4.20
CA ALA A 147 8.79 -5.99 2.84
C ALA A 147 9.74 -4.78 2.75
N GLU A 148 9.58 -3.81 3.67
CA GLU A 148 10.46 -2.64 3.79
C GLU A 148 11.92 -3.06 4.03
N GLN A 149 12.15 -3.98 4.97
CA GLN A 149 13.49 -4.46 5.28
C GLN A 149 14.18 -5.09 4.07
N VAL A 150 13.47 -5.96 3.32
CA VAL A 150 14.02 -6.59 2.12
C VAL A 150 14.32 -5.55 1.05
N PHE A 151 13.37 -4.67 0.75
CA PHE A 151 13.55 -3.61 -0.24
C PHE A 151 14.78 -2.76 0.08
N HIS A 152 14.85 -2.20 1.29
CA HIS A 152 15.97 -1.35 1.68
C HIS A 152 17.32 -2.09 1.71
N THR A 153 17.34 -3.35 2.16
CA THR A 153 18.57 -4.14 2.20
C THR A 153 19.11 -4.42 0.80
N GLU A 154 18.26 -4.85 -0.12
CA GLU A 154 18.68 -5.16 -1.49
C GLU A 154 19.01 -3.88 -2.28
N THR A 155 18.21 -2.82 -2.12
CA THR A 155 18.52 -1.50 -2.72
C THR A 155 19.86 -0.95 -2.23
N SER A 156 20.19 -1.13 -0.94
CA SER A 156 21.51 -0.70 -0.42
C SER A 156 22.66 -1.42 -1.13
N LYS A 157 22.53 -2.71 -1.44
CA LYS A 157 23.58 -3.46 -2.17
C LYS A 157 23.76 -2.90 -3.58
N VAL A 158 22.67 -2.60 -4.28
CA VAL A 158 22.74 -2.00 -5.61
C VAL A 158 23.45 -0.65 -5.57
N TYR A 159 23.15 0.19 -4.58
CA TYR A 159 23.85 1.48 -4.43
C TYR A 159 25.34 1.32 -4.10
N SER A 160 25.74 0.33 -3.28
CA SER A 160 27.15 0.01 -3.08
C SER A 160 27.85 -0.41 -4.38
N GLU A 161 27.18 -1.17 -5.25
CA GLU A 161 27.73 -1.56 -6.55
C GLU A 161 27.85 -0.37 -7.51
N LEU A 162 26.86 0.53 -7.51
CA LEU A 162 26.91 1.78 -8.28
C LEU A 162 28.08 2.68 -7.84
N GLU A 163 28.32 2.80 -6.53
CA GLU A 163 29.45 3.55 -5.98
C GLU A 163 30.78 2.96 -6.49
N ALA A 164 30.95 1.64 -6.43
CA ALA A 164 32.16 0.97 -6.92
C ALA A 164 32.38 1.16 -8.45
N ILE A 165 31.30 1.22 -9.24
CA ILE A 165 31.39 1.52 -10.69
C ILE A 165 31.95 2.93 -10.90
N VAL A 166 31.44 3.92 -10.16
CA VAL A 166 31.87 5.31 -10.26
C VAL A 166 33.31 5.49 -9.79
N ASP A 167 33.72 4.84 -8.69
CA ASP A 167 35.10 4.87 -8.20
C ASP A 167 36.10 4.32 -9.22
N LYS A 168 35.71 3.26 -9.93
CA LYS A 168 36.52 2.70 -11.02
C LYS A 168 36.65 3.69 -12.17
N LEU A 169 35.54 4.32 -12.59
CA LEU A 169 35.56 5.34 -13.63
C LEU A 169 36.46 6.53 -13.25
N ALA A 170 36.37 6.99 -11.99
CA ALA A 170 37.22 8.05 -11.47
C ALA A 170 38.71 7.68 -11.53
N SER A 171 39.04 6.44 -11.16
CA SER A 171 40.41 5.91 -11.22
C SER A 171 40.94 5.85 -12.66
N ASP A 172 40.13 5.37 -13.61
CA ASP A 172 40.51 5.30 -15.02
C ASP A 172 40.67 6.70 -15.64
N CYS A 173 39.82 7.66 -15.24
CA CYS A 173 39.92 9.06 -15.62
C CYS A 173 41.24 9.70 -15.14
N GLN A 174 41.62 9.49 -13.87
CA GLN A 174 42.89 9.98 -13.32
C GLN A 174 44.12 9.41 -14.05
N ARG A 175 43.99 8.21 -14.61
CA ARG A 175 45.02 7.55 -15.43
C ARG A 175 45.05 8.02 -16.89
N GLY A 176 44.16 8.94 -17.26
CA GLY A 176 44.09 9.55 -18.59
C GLY A 176 43.38 8.72 -19.65
N ALA A 177 42.64 7.66 -19.27
CA ALA A 177 42.01 6.70 -20.19
C ALA A 177 41.05 7.36 -21.20
N TYR A 178 40.45 8.50 -20.82
CA TYR A 178 39.43 9.20 -21.59
C TYR A 178 39.87 10.60 -22.07
N THR A 179 41.16 10.95 -21.94
CA THR A 179 41.66 12.23 -22.44
C THR A 179 41.74 12.21 -23.97
N ALA A 180 41.11 13.20 -24.62
CA ALA A 180 41.18 13.35 -26.06
C ALA A 180 42.64 13.51 -26.53
N LYS A 181 43.13 12.59 -27.36
CA LYS A 181 44.42 12.76 -28.04
C LYS A 181 44.35 14.03 -28.89
N LYS A 182 45.15 15.05 -28.57
CA LYS A 182 45.34 16.20 -29.46
C LYS A 182 45.75 15.68 -30.85
N PRO A 183 45.11 16.11 -31.95
CA PRO A 183 45.58 15.77 -33.28
C PRO A 183 47.02 16.28 -33.44
N PRO A 184 47.91 15.53 -34.12
CA PRO A 184 49.29 15.96 -34.30
C PRO A 184 49.29 17.31 -35.02
N THR A 185 49.85 18.33 -34.37
CA THR A 185 50.10 19.63 -34.99
C THR A 185 51.08 19.43 -36.13
N SER A 186 50.61 19.52 -37.37
CA SER A 186 51.45 19.55 -38.57
C SER A 186 52.52 20.63 -38.43
N PRO A 187 53.80 20.37 -38.72
CA PRO A 187 54.83 21.39 -38.61
C PRO A 187 54.56 22.50 -39.62
N LYS A 188 54.44 23.75 -39.13
CA LYS A 188 54.39 24.96 -39.95
C LYS A 188 55.63 25.01 -40.86
N LYS A 189 55.43 24.86 -42.17
CA LYS A 189 56.47 25.24 -43.15
C LYS A 189 56.69 26.76 -43.05
N SER A 190 57.90 27.15 -42.69
CA SER A 190 58.39 28.53 -42.74
C SER A 190 58.43 29.05 -44.18
N PRO A 191 58.12 30.34 -44.43
CA PRO A 191 58.16 30.90 -45.77
C PRO A 191 59.62 31.20 -46.16
N THR A 192 60.11 30.54 -47.20
CA THR A 192 61.37 30.93 -47.84
C THR A 192 61.08 32.05 -48.83
N THR A 193 61.74 33.19 -48.59
CA THR A 193 61.73 34.41 -49.35
C THR A 193 62.16 34.19 -50.80
N ALA A 194 61.54 34.94 -51.70
CA ALA A 194 61.89 35.06 -53.11
C ALA A 194 63.36 35.47 -53.32
N ASN A 195 63.94 35.08 -54.45
CA ASN A 195 64.74 36.00 -55.26
C ASN A 195 64.77 35.60 -56.74
N SER A 196 64.57 36.62 -57.55
CA SER A 196 64.51 36.69 -59.02
C SER A 196 65.83 36.31 -59.70
N THR A 197 65.77 35.79 -60.92
CA THR A 197 66.20 36.51 -62.15
C THR A 197 65.55 35.86 -63.37
#